data_AF-A0A9E2VEW0-F1
#
_entry.id   AF-A0A9E2VEW0-F1
#
_cell.length_a   1.000
_cell.length_b   1.000
_cell.length_c   1.000
_cell.angle_alpha   90.00
_cell.angle_beta   90.00
_cell.angle_gamma   90.00
#
_symmetry.space_group_name_H-M   'P 1'
#
loop_
_entity.id
_entity.type
_entity.pdbx_description
1 polymer ?
#
loop_
_entity_poly.entity_id
_entity_poly.type
_entity_poly.pdbx_seq_one_letter_code
_entity_poly.pdbx_strand_id
1 'polypeptide(L)'
;MSEPSSTEASVDLLLRRFGARASFVPVREDDVFVRTSRGRLELIDRCSPLPRRLRMLLTLIDGRVTVAELRRGVSRYRSLSDALDMLRRMQLIEPRARRLHD
;
A
#
# COMPACT_ATOMS: atom_id res chain seq x y z
N MET A 1 -18.67 11.36 23.48
CA MET A 1 -18.67 10.56 22.24
C MET A 1 -17.94 11.38 21.20
N SER A 2 -16.71 11.01 20.84
CA SER A 2 -15.94 11.74 19.82
C SER A 2 -16.39 11.25 18.45
N GLU A 3 -16.91 12.15 17.61
CA GLU A 3 -17.20 11.83 16.21
C GLU A 3 -15.88 11.44 15.52
N PRO A 4 -15.84 10.32 14.77
CA PRO A 4 -14.66 9.98 14.00
C PRO A 4 -14.45 11.04 12.92
N SER A 5 -13.22 11.51 12.78
CA SER A 5 -12.84 12.43 11.71
C SER A 5 -13.22 11.82 10.36
N SER A 6 -13.76 12.60 9.42
CA SER A 6 -14.20 12.11 8.09
C SER A 6 -13.11 11.35 7.32
N THR A 7 -11.84 11.56 7.67
CA THR A 7 -10.71 10.79 7.10
C THR A 7 -10.65 9.36 7.65
N GLU A 8 -10.90 9.16 8.94
CA GLU A 8 -10.90 7.83 9.57
C GLU A 8 -12.08 6.98 9.08
N ALA A 9 -13.27 7.57 8.97
CA ALA A 9 -14.45 6.89 8.42
C ALA A 9 -14.23 6.42 6.97
N SER A 10 -13.51 7.22 6.17
CA SER A 10 -13.16 6.87 4.79
C SER A 10 -12.16 5.71 4.72
N VAL A 11 -11.19 5.67 5.63
CA VAL A 11 -10.21 4.58 5.74
C VAL A 11 -10.88 3.28 6.15
N ASP A 12 -11.78 3.31 7.13
CA ASP A 12 -12.52 2.12 7.57
C ASP A 12 -13.41 1.55 6.46
N LEU A 13 -14.06 2.41 5.67
CA LEU A 13 -14.85 1.98 4.51
C LEU A 13 -13.97 1.27 3.46
N LEU A 14 -12.78 1.82 3.20
CA LEU A 14 -11.81 1.20 2.31
C LEU A 14 -11.36 -0.17 2.84
N LEU A 15 -10.95 -0.25 4.12
CA LEU A 15 -10.52 -1.51 4.72
C LEU A 15 -11.61 -2.60 4.69
N ARG A 16 -12.87 -2.22 4.90
CA ARG A 16 -14.02 -3.13 4.76
C ARG A 16 -14.20 -3.62 3.32
N ARG A 17 -14.06 -2.74 2.33
CA ARG A 17 -14.23 -3.08 0.91
C ARG A 17 -13.10 -3.95 0.34
N PHE A 18 -11.88 -3.76 0.84
CA PHE A 18 -10.71 -4.49 0.36
C PHE A 18 -10.42 -5.78 1.14
N GLY A 19 -11.12 -6.04 2.24
CA GLY A 19 -11.01 -7.29 3.00
C GLY A 19 -9.83 -7.26 3.96
N ALA A 20 -10.06 -6.76 5.18
CA ALA A 20 -9.06 -6.75 6.24
C ALA A 20 -8.85 -8.16 6.81
N ARG A 21 -7.86 -8.90 6.31
CA ARG A 21 -7.16 -9.92 7.10
C ARG A 21 -5.67 -9.66 6.96
N ALA A 22 -5.08 -9.02 7.96
CA ALA A 22 -3.64 -8.88 8.04
C ALA A 22 -3.20 -8.94 9.49
N SER A 23 -2.41 -9.96 9.82
CA SER A 23 -1.47 -9.90 10.92
C SER A 23 -0.56 -8.69 10.67
N PHE A 24 -0.44 -7.78 11.63
CA PHE A 24 0.43 -6.61 11.47
C PHE A 24 1.89 -7.07 11.37
N VAL A 25 2.47 -6.99 10.17
CA VAL A 25 3.91 -7.21 9.95
C VAL A 25 4.55 -5.86 9.65
N PRO A 26 5.43 -5.33 10.50
CA PRO A 26 6.02 -4.01 10.27
C PRO A 26 6.77 -3.95 8.93
N VAL A 27 6.62 -2.84 8.21
CA VAL A 27 7.33 -2.58 6.95
C VAL A 27 8.80 -2.31 7.25
N ARG A 28 9.71 -3.09 6.66
CA ARG A 28 11.15 -2.96 6.81
C ARG A 28 11.75 -2.19 5.64
N GLU A 29 12.93 -1.61 5.85
CA GLU A 29 13.61 -0.82 4.82
C GLU A 29 14.12 -1.67 3.64
N ASP A 30 14.46 -2.93 3.90
CA ASP A 30 14.93 -3.92 2.93
C ASP A 30 13.80 -4.70 2.24
N ASP A 31 12.54 -4.41 2.59
CA ASP A 31 11.39 -5.00 1.91
C ASP A 31 11.32 -4.49 0.47
N VAL A 32 10.91 -5.39 -0.44
CA VAL A 32 10.57 -5.06 -1.82
C VAL A 32 9.11 -5.45 -2.02
N PHE A 33 8.28 -4.52 -2.48
CA PHE A 33 6.86 -4.80 -2.74
C PHE A 33 6.59 -4.97 -4.23
N VAL A 34 5.66 -5.85 -4.57
CA VAL A 34 5.11 -6.02 -5.92
C VAL A 34 3.61 -5.74 -5.91
N ARG A 35 3.08 -5.26 -7.03
CA ARG A 35 1.63 -5.13 -7.23
C ARG A 35 1.00 -6.52 -7.37
N THR A 36 -0.08 -6.76 -6.64
CA THR A 36 -0.94 -7.94 -6.85
C THR A 36 -1.75 -7.80 -8.14
N SER A 37 -2.45 -8.85 -8.57
CA SER A 37 -3.43 -8.76 -9.66
C SER A 37 -4.50 -7.71 -9.36
N ARG A 38 -4.97 -7.64 -8.10
CA ARG A 38 -5.95 -6.64 -7.66
C ARG A 38 -5.37 -5.22 -7.75
N GLY A 39 -4.13 -5.01 -7.30
CA GLY A 39 -3.45 -3.72 -7.41
C GLY A 39 -3.28 -3.25 -8.86
N ARG A 40 -3.04 -4.17 -9.80
CA ARG A 40 -3.00 -3.84 -11.23
C ARG A 40 -4.37 -3.40 -11.76
N LEU A 41 -5.44 -4.13 -11.41
CA LEU A 41 -6.80 -3.77 -11.81
C LEU A 41 -7.23 -2.42 -11.23
N GLU A 42 -6.89 -2.15 -9.96
CA GLU A 42 -7.22 -0.89 -9.27
C GLU A 42 -6.63 0.34 -9.99
N LEU A 43 -5.44 0.21 -10.59
CA LEU A 43 -4.82 1.30 -11.35
C LEU A 43 -5.54 1.58 -12.67
N ILE A 44 -6.18 0.58 -13.27
CA ILE A 44 -6.92 0.69 -14.53
C ILE A 44 -8.31 1.27 -14.29
N ASP A 45 -8.90 1.02 -13.12
CA ASP A 45 -10.23 1.52 -12.77
C ASP A 45 -10.26 3.06 -12.66
N ARG A 46 -11.08 3.69 -13.51
CA ARG A 46 -11.28 5.15 -13.53
C ARG A 46 -12.16 5.63 -12.38
N CYS A 47 -12.99 4.75 -11.83
CA CYS A 47 -13.89 5.00 -10.70
C CYS A 47 -13.34 4.47 -9.37
N SER A 48 -12.05 4.12 -9.34
CA SER A 48 -11.37 3.63 -8.13
C SER A 48 -11.55 4.61 -6.95
N PRO A 49 -12.04 4.13 -5.80
CA PRO A 49 -12.13 4.93 -4.58
C PRO A 49 -10.77 5.12 -3.88
N LEU A 50 -9.68 4.57 -4.45
CA LEU A 50 -8.34 4.65 -3.87
C LEU A 50 -7.88 6.11 -3.81
N PRO A 51 -7.49 6.63 -2.64
CA PRO A 51 -6.98 7.98 -2.50
C PRO A 51 -5.82 8.26 -3.46
N ARG A 52 -5.82 9.45 -4.10
CA ARG A 52 -4.83 9.84 -5.13
C ARG A 52 -3.38 9.57 -4.71
N ARG A 53 -3.08 9.79 -3.42
CA ARG A 53 -1.76 9.58 -2.84
C ARG A 53 -1.36 8.10 -2.75
N LEU A 54 -2.30 7.21 -2.42
CA LEU A 54 -2.09 5.77 -2.43
C LEU A 54 -2.03 5.25 -3.86
N ARG A 55 -2.82 5.79 -4.78
CA ARG A 55 -2.78 5.46 -6.21
C ARG A 55 -1.43 5.80 -6.83
N MET A 56 -0.89 6.99 -6.55
CA MET A 56 0.45 7.38 -7.00
C MET A 56 1.53 6.46 -6.45
N LEU A 57 1.48 6.12 -5.15
CA LEU A 57 2.42 5.16 -4.56
C LEU A 57 2.29 3.77 -5.21
N LEU A 58 1.07 3.28 -5.43
CA LEU A 58 0.81 2.01 -6.10
C LEU A 58 1.37 1.97 -7.52
N THR A 59 1.33 3.09 -8.25
CA THR A 59 1.95 3.22 -9.58
C THR A 59 3.47 3.04 -9.54
N LEU A 60 4.13 3.50 -8.48
CA LEU A 60 5.60 3.40 -8.33
C LEU A 60 6.08 2.01 -7.91
N ILE A 61 5.20 1.15 -7.40
CA ILE A 61 5.56 -0.18 -6.92
C ILE A 61 5.64 -1.15 -8.08
N ASP A 62 6.83 -1.65 -8.40
CA ASP A 62 7.08 -2.56 -9.52
C ASP A 62 7.92 -3.80 -9.16
N GLY A 63 8.32 -3.93 -7.89
CA GLY A 63 9.15 -5.04 -7.41
C GLY A 63 10.64 -4.88 -7.66
N ARG A 64 11.11 -3.72 -8.10
CA ARG A 64 12.54 -3.51 -8.43
C ARG A 64 13.34 -2.85 -7.32
N VAL A 65 12.71 -1.99 -6.54
CA VAL A 65 13.38 -1.19 -5.51
C VAL A 65 12.92 -1.57 -4.10
N THR A 66 13.84 -1.41 -3.15
CA THR A 66 13.57 -1.53 -1.72
C THR A 66 12.75 -0.35 -1.19
N VAL A 67 12.15 -0.51 -0.01
CA VAL A 67 11.46 0.60 0.69
C VAL A 67 12.42 1.75 0.97
N ALA A 68 13.68 1.48 1.32
CA ALA A 68 14.70 2.53 1.51
C ALA A 68 14.92 3.36 0.24
N GLU A 69 15.10 2.70 -0.91
CA GLU A 69 15.29 3.37 -2.19
C GLU A 69 14.05 4.15 -2.61
N LEU A 70 12.86 3.55 -2.44
CA LEU A 70 11.59 4.23 -2.70
C LEU A 70 11.46 5.50 -1.83
N ARG A 71 11.80 5.42 -0.53
CA ARG A 71 11.77 6.55 0.40
C ARG A 71 12.66 7.70 -0.04
N ARG A 72 13.85 7.40 -0.55
CA ARG A 72 14.77 8.41 -1.10
C ARG A 72 14.17 9.08 -2.34
N GLY A 73 13.49 8.32 -3.20
CA GLY A 73 12.81 8.83 -4.40
C GLY A 73 11.54 9.65 -4.11
N VAL A 74 10.86 9.39 -2.99
CA VAL A 74 9.63 10.12 -2.58
C VAL A 74 9.80 10.88 -1.27
N SER A 75 10.89 11.63 -1.10
CA SER A 75 11.27 12.31 0.15
C SER A 75 10.20 13.19 0.80
N ARG A 76 9.23 13.74 0.04
CA ARG A 76 8.10 14.52 0.56
C ARG A 76 6.91 13.66 1.05
N TYR A 77 6.97 12.36 0.86
CA TYR A 77 5.92 11.43 1.26
C TYR A 77 6.02 11.12 2.76
N ARG A 78 5.46 12.01 3.59
CA ARG A 78 5.31 11.75 5.03
C ARG A 78 4.53 10.46 5.27
N SER A 79 4.98 9.60 6.19
CA SER A 79 4.33 8.31 6.48
C SER A 79 4.27 7.32 5.31
N LEU A 80 5.40 7.12 4.60
CA LEU A 80 5.51 6.08 3.58
C LEU A 80 5.17 4.68 4.12
N SER A 81 5.65 4.34 5.32
CA SER A 81 5.39 3.05 5.94
C SER A 81 3.89 2.79 6.14
N ASP A 82 3.15 3.79 6.63
CA ASP A 82 1.70 3.68 6.86
C ASP A 82 0.93 3.51 5.54
N ALA A 83 1.37 4.20 4.48
CA ALA A 83 0.76 4.07 3.17
C ALA A 83 1.03 2.70 2.53
N LEU A 84 2.23 2.15 2.70
CA LEU A 84 2.56 0.79 2.29
C LEU A 84 1.74 -0.23 3.08
N ASP A 85 1.63 -0.06 4.40
CA ASP A 85 0.78 -0.93 5.22
C ASP A 85 -0.68 -0.87 4.79
N MET A 86 -1.20 0.33 4.46
CA MET A 86 -2.56 0.49 3.95
C MET A 86 -2.77 -0.24 2.61
N LEU A 87 -1.87 -0.05 1.64
CA LEU A 87 -1.92 -0.75 0.35
C LEU A 87 -1.88 -2.28 0.52
N ARG A 88 -1.08 -2.76 1.50
CA ARG A 88 -0.97 -4.18 1.81
C ARG A 88 -2.23 -4.72 2.49
N ARG A 89 -2.81 -3.99 3.46
CA ARG A 89 -4.10 -4.34 4.08
C ARG A 89 -5.23 -4.39 3.07
N MET A 90 -5.16 -3.55 2.04
CA MET A 90 -6.10 -3.56 0.91
C MET A 90 -5.79 -4.64 -0.15
N GLN A 91 -4.77 -5.48 0.08
CA GLN A 91 -4.33 -6.55 -0.82
C GLN A 91 -3.94 -6.05 -2.23
N LEU A 92 -3.51 -4.80 -2.35
CA LEU A 92 -3.09 -4.20 -3.62
C LEU A 92 -1.59 -4.43 -3.89
N ILE A 93 -0.83 -4.63 -2.83
CA ILE A 93 0.60 -4.98 -2.88
C ILE A 93 0.88 -6.15 -1.95
N GLU A 94 1.95 -6.85 -2.24
CA GLU A 94 2.47 -7.95 -1.42
C GLU A 94 4.00 -7.88 -1.36
N PRO A 95 4.63 -8.37 -0.27
CA PRO A 95 6.07 -8.53 -0.21
C PRO A 95 6.51 -9.45 -1.34
N ARG A 96 7.54 -9.05 -2.08
CA ARG A 96 8.20 -9.93 -3.04
C ARG A 96 8.88 -11.03 -2.23
N ALA A 97 8.47 -12.28 -2.44
CA ALA A 97 9.21 -13.41 -1.92
C ALA A 97 10.67 -13.26 -2.36
N ARG A 98 11.60 -13.15 -1.38
CA ARG A 98 13.01 -13.41 -1.69
C ARG A 98 13.01 -14.83 -2.22
N ARG A 99 13.33 -15.00 -3.50
CA ARG A 99 13.68 -16.33 -3.99
C ARG A 99 14.86 -16.75 -3.11
N LEU A 100 14.63 -17.67 -2.17
CA LEU A 100 15.72 -18.47 -1.64
C LEU A 100 16.24 -19.18 -2.89
N HIS A 101 17.36 -18.69 -3.41
CA HIS A 101 18.13 -19.47 -4.36
C HIS A 101 18.72 -20.61 -3.54
N ASP A 102 18.26 -21.83 -3.83
CA ASP A 102 19.04 -23.06 -3.68
C ASP A 102 20.36 -22.95 -4.46
#